data_AF-A0A328PAR3-F1
#
_entry.id   AF-A0A328PAR3-F1
#
_cell.length_a   1.000
_cell.length_b   1.000
_cell.length_c   1.000
_cell.angle_alpha   90.00
_cell.angle_beta   90.00
_cell.angle_gamma   90.00
#
_symmetry.space_group_name_H-M   'P 1'
#
loop_
_entity.id
_entity.type
_entity.pdbx_description
1 polymer ?
#
loop_
_entity_poly.entity_id
_entity_poly.type
_entity_poly.pdbx_seq_one_letter_code
_entity_poly.pdbx_strand_id
1 'polypeptide(L)'
;MLTEYILRALLGLLLKNKVLGIGTKYSPNNAREREYVDMINYTKTMLIEIKRADINSQNIFNNLIREVGSENIPPNRKFIELEPPLDKVDEYALFSNIIIGSDRYLYIEVFNKAKIIKDFIELLRKEKGKIIEKSPTEVIARLPSKNDAIRAAIKLIGLASAKKIGLRAAVGMTGAAAIERSIRLNKEVGEIPGVGFTKLGGEFALIFPTPFNPKEGEPSPHDNYLFIDVINSTSFIEEYGKGALVEIMNDIKSYIEKECKGKIEGYKEGGDDLIANLPSKDIALRATIDAAWHALANGAKIRAGIGKTRREAAERAQLADDIKLWNPATVIIFDVADGLYGYFIPNPFTRAVIDYLFNEKSKLIIIFIFVFMATFLGWNLGYWQLGLLAILLVILYGATT
;
A
#
# COMPACT_ATOMS: atom_id res chain seq x y z
N MET A 1 -19.05 -13.23 1.92
CA MET A 1 -19.15 -11.94 2.64
C MET A 1 -19.34 -12.10 4.15
N LEU A 2 -20.36 -12.80 4.65
CA LEU A 2 -20.59 -12.96 6.11
C LEU A 2 -19.44 -13.70 6.84
N THR A 3 -18.98 -14.83 6.30
CA THR A 3 -17.86 -15.62 6.88
C THR A 3 -16.56 -14.80 6.98
N GLU A 4 -16.24 -14.03 5.94
CA GLU A 4 -15.06 -13.15 5.88
C GLU A 4 -15.16 -12.01 6.90
N TYR A 5 -16.36 -11.46 7.11
CA TYR A 5 -16.60 -10.45 8.14
C TYR A 5 -16.40 -11.01 9.55
N ILE A 6 -16.99 -12.16 9.87
CA ILE A 6 -16.87 -12.81 11.19
C ILE A 6 -15.41 -13.18 11.47
N LEU A 7 -14.71 -13.75 10.48
CA LEU A 7 -13.32 -14.14 10.62
C LEU A 7 -12.41 -12.92 10.87
N ARG A 8 -12.62 -11.82 10.13
CA ARG A 8 -11.89 -10.56 10.37
C ARG A 8 -12.14 -10.01 11.77
N ALA A 9 -13.38 -10.07 12.27
CA ALA A 9 -13.71 -9.64 13.62
C ALA A 9 -13.02 -10.51 14.69
N LEU A 10 -13.04 -11.84 14.52
CA LEU A 10 -12.39 -12.78 15.43
C LEU A 10 -10.87 -12.61 15.44
N LEU A 11 -10.24 -12.57 14.27
CA LEU A 11 -8.80 -12.35 14.15
C LEU A 11 -8.41 -10.97 14.66
N GLY A 12 -9.25 -9.96 14.44
CA GLY A 12 -9.00 -8.62 14.96
C GLY A 12 -9.07 -8.54 16.49
N LEU A 13 -9.97 -9.30 17.11
CA LEU A 13 -10.02 -9.44 18.57
C LEU A 13 -8.75 -10.11 19.11
N LEU A 14 -8.29 -11.18 18.45
CA LEU A 14 -7.07 -11.90 18.85
C LEU A 14 -5.81 -11.05 18.67
N LEU A 15 -5.73 -10.27 17.58
CA LEU A 15 -4.62 -9.36 17.28
C LEU A 15 -4.67 -8.05 18.06
N LYS A 16 -5.78 -7.73 18.74
CA LYS A 16 -6.07 -6.42 19.33
C LYS A 16 -5.98 -5.26 18.32
N ASN A 17 -6.15 -5.55 17.04
CA ASN A 17 -6.06 -4.61 15.93
C ASN A 17 -7.15 -4.94 14.92
N LYS A 18 -7.74 -3.93 14.29
CA LYS A 18 -8.82 -4.18 13.32
C LYS A 18 -8.27 -4.79 12.04
N VAL A 19 -8.79 -5.94 11.62
CA VAL A 19 -8.44 -6.56 10.33
C VAL A 19 -9.34 -6.01 9.23
N LEU A 20 -8.76 -5.29 8.28
CA LEU A 20 -9.46 -4.68 7.16
C LEU A 20 -9.69 -5.69 6.03
N GLY A 21 -8.67 -6.51 5.74
CA GLY A 21 -8.69 -7.51 4.66
C GLY A 21 -7.87 -8.74 4.99
N ILE A 22 -8.24 -9.87 4.38
CA ILE A 22 -7.48 -11.13 4.42
C ILE A 22 -7.27 -11.54 2.96
N GLY A 23 -6.02 -11.55 2.50
CA GLY A 23 -5.72 -11.62 1.08
C GLY A 23 -6.18 -10.36 0.34
N THR A 24 -6.29 -10.49 -0.98
CA THR A 24 -6.69 -9.41 -1.89
C THR A 24 -7.69 -9.86 -2.95
N LYS A 25 -8.58 -8.96 -3.33
CA LYS A 25 -9.49 -9.12 -4.49
C LYS A 25 -9.02 -8.31 -5.70
N TYR A 26 -7.80 -7.77 -5.66
CA TYR A 26 -7.23 -7.00 -6.75
C TYR A 26 -7.12 -7.85 -8.03
N SER A 27 -7.58 -7.29 -9.15
CA SER A 27 -7.55 -7.94 -10.47
C SER A 27 -6.26 -7.53 -11.20
N PRO A 28 -5.29 -8.44 -11.38
CA PRO A 28 -3.98 -8.10 -11.91
C PRO A 28 -4.04 -7.84 -13.43
N ASN A 29 -3.35 -6.79 -13.87
CA ASN A 29 -3.27 -6.40 -15.28
C ASN A 29 -2.04 -6.95 -16.01
N ASN A 30 -1.04 -7.45 -15.25
CA ASN A 30 0.19 -8.02 -15.81
C ASN A 30 0.71 -9.18 -14.94
N ALA A 31 1.74 -9.87 -15.43
CA ALA A 31 2.31 -11.06 -14.77
C ALA A 31 2.87 -10.75 -13.37
N ARG A 32 3.55 -9.60 -13.21
CA ARG A 32 4.11 -9.18 -11.92
C ARG A 32 3.01 -8.93 -10.90
N GLU A 33 1.97 -8.18 -11.28
CA GLU A 33 0.81 -7.94 -10.42
C GLU A 33 0.15 -9.26 -10.01
N ARG A 34 0.06 -10.23 -10.92
CA ARG A 34 -0.51 -11.55 -10.64
C ARG A 34 0.29 -12.30 -9.59
N GLU A 35 1.61 -12.31 -9.70
CA GLU A 35 2.50 -12.94 -8.72
C GLU A 35 2.28 -12.40 -7.30
N TYR A 36 2.20 -11.07 -7.15
CA TYR A 36 1.92 -10.47 -5.83
C TYR A 36 0.52 -10.81 -5.32
N VAL A 37 -0.51 -10.77 -6.17
CA VAL A 37 -1.88 -11.16 -5.81
C VAL A 37 -1.92 -12.60 -5.32
N ASP A 38 -1.30 -13.51 -6.07
CA ASP A 38 -1.27 -14.93 -5.77
C ASP A 38 -0.53 -15.18 -4.46
N MET A 39 0.63 -14.53 -4.25
CA MET A 39 1.41 -14.68 -3.02
C MET A 39 0.71 -14.10 -1.78
N ILE A 40 0.03 -12.96 -1.89
CA ILE A 40 -0.76 -12.40 -0.77
C ILE A 40 -1.94 -13.30 -0.41
N ASN A 41 -2.61 -13.86 -1.42
CA ASN A 41 -3.72 -14.78 -1.23
C ASN A 41 -3.28 -16.16 -0.72
N TYR A 42 -2.12 -16.64 -1.17
CA TYR A 42 -1.49 -17.87 -0.70
C TYR A 42 -1.06 -17.74 0.76
N THR A 43 -0.42 -16.63 1.11
CA THR A 43 0.05 -16.39 2.48
C THR A 43 -1.05 -15.95 3.45
N LYS A 44 -2.28 -15.70 2.97
CA LYS A 44 -3.38 -15.09 3.75
C LYS A 44 -2.95 -13.82 4.45
N THR A 45 -2.12 -13.02 3.79
CA THR A 45 -1.62 -11.77 4.35
C THR A 45 -2.80 -10.87 4.73
N MET A 46 -2.80 -10.39 5.96
CA MET A 46 -3.87 -9.58 6.51
C MET A 46 -3.47 -8.11 6.54
N LEU A 47 -4.34 -7.24 6.05
CA LEU A 47 -4.21 -5.81 6.25
C LEU A 47 -4.84 -5.44 7.60
N ILE A 48 -4.04 -4.88 8.50
CA ILE A 48 -4.46 -4.45 9.83
C ILE A 48 -4.38 -2.92 9.97
N GLU A 49 -5.34 -2.35 10.69
CA GLU A 49 -5.37 -0.94 11.08
C GLU A 49 -4.83 -0.82 12.51
N ILE A 50 -3.66 -0.18 12.63
CA ILE A 50 -2.99 0.08 13.92
C ILE A 50 -3.43 1.45 14.44
N LYS A 51 -3.46 2.44 13.54
CA LYS A 51 -3.99 3.78 13.79
C LYS A 51 -4.82 4.22 12.59
N ARG A 52 -6.11 4.45 12.80
CA ARG A 52 -7.03 4.94 11.76
C ARG A 52 -6.54 6.29 11.23
N ALA A 53 -6.60 6.46 9.91
CA ALA A 53 -6.35 7.74 9.25
C ALA A 53 -7.51 8.72 9.49
N ASP A 54 -7.22 9.99 9.73
CA ASP A 54 -8.24 11.04 9.81
C ASP A 54 -8.50 11.58 8.39
N ILE A 55 -9.39 10.88 7.69
CA ILE A 55 -9.71 11.14 6.28
C ILE A 55 -10.74 12.25 6.18
N ASN A 56 -10.27 13.47 5.94
CA ASN A 56 -11.08 14.62 5.58
C ASN A 56 -10.34 15.53 4.58
N SER A 57 -11.05 16.42 3.91
CA SER A 57 -10.51 17.28 2.84
C SER A 57 -9.37 18.16 3.34
N GLN A 58 -9.46 18.67 4.58
CA GLN A 58 -8.43 19.52 5.19
C GLN A 58 -7.12 18.75 5.40
N ASN A 59 -7.19 17.54 5.93
CA ASN A 59 -6.03 16.68 6.13
C ASN A 59 -5.45 16.20 4.80
N ILE A 60 -6.28 15.91 3.81
CA ILE A 60 -5.82 15.58 2.45
C ILE A 60 -5.04 16.75 1.86
N PHE A 61 -5.52 17.99 2.02
CA PHE A 61 -4.83 19.17 1.55
C PHE A 61 -3.52 19.43 2.32
N ASN A 62 -3.53 19.33 3.64
CA ASN A 62 -2.32 19.47 4.47
C ASN A 62 -1.26 18.42 4.10
N ASN A 63 -1.69 17.18 3.87
CA ASN A 63 -0.81 16.10 3.40
C ASN A 63 -0.26 16.41 2.02
N LEU A 64 -1.07 16.92 1.08
CA LEU A 64 -0.62 17.34 -0.24
C LEU A 64 0.43 18.45 -0.15
N ILE A 65 0.22 19.47 0.68
CA ILE A 65 1.19 20.56 0.89
C ILE A 65 2.53 20.00 1.38
N ARG A 66 2.49 19.09 2.35
CA ARG A 66 3.68 18.44 2.88
C ARG A 66 4.38 17.58 1.82
N GLU A 67 3.61 16.82 1.04
CA GLU A 67 4.09 15.88 0.02
C GLU A 67 4.66 16.56 -1.23
N VAL A 68 4.05 17.66 -1.68
CA VAL A 68 4.48 18.43 -2.87
C VAL A 68 5.54 19.47 -2.50
N GLY A 69 5.57 19.91 -1.24
CA GLY A 69 6.39 21.01 -0.72
C GLY A 69 5.62 22.33 -0.77
N SER A 70 5.56 23.04 0.35
CA SER A 70 4.79 24.29 0.47
C SER A 70 5.28 25.38 -0.49
N GLU A 71 6.58 25.41 -0.76
CA GLU A 71 7.24 26.30 -1.74
C GLU A 71 6.66 26.16 -3.16
N ASN A 72 6.22 24.94 -3.51
CA ASN A 72 5.75 24.58 -4.85
C ASN A 72 4.25 24.87 -5.05
N ILE A 73 3.52 25.24 -3.99
CA ILE A 73 2.08 25.49 -4.05
C ILE A 73 1.82 27.00 -3.80
N PRO A 74 1.49 27.78 -4.86
CA PRO A 74 1.26 29.23 -4.77
C PRO A 74 0.17 29.61 -3.78
N PRO A 75 0.34 30.62 -2.91
CA PRO A 75 -0.60 30.93 -1.82
C PRO A 75 -2.01 31.28 -2.30
N ASN A 76 -2.15 31.82 -3.51
CA ASN A 76 -3.40 32.18 -4.17
C ASN A 76 -4.21 30.98 -4.74
N ARG A 77 -3.83 29.73 -4.42
CA ARG A 77 -4.63 28.54 -4.75
C ARG A 77 -5.98 28.52 -4.05
N LYS A 78 -6.96 27.84 -4.67
CA LYS A 78 -8.11 27.28 -3.96
C LYS A 78 -8.07 25.76 -4.06
N PHE A 79 -8.27 25.09 -2.93
CA PHE A 79 -8.44 23.64 -2.86
C PHE A 79 -9.94 23.33 -2.95
N ILE A 80 -10.31 22.45 -3.88
CA ILE A 80 -11.70 22.08 -4.14
C ILE A 80 -11.82 20.57 -3.97
N GLU A 81 -12.82 20.15 -3.18
CA GLU A 81 -13.33 18.79 -3.18
C GLU A 81 -14.42 18.69 -4.25
N LEU A 82 -14.20 17.80 -5.22
CA LEU A 82 -15.18 17.48 -6.25
C LEU A 82 -16.03 16.28 -5.81
N GLU A 83 -15.37 15.28 -5.20
CA GLU A 83 -16.01 14.11 -4.63
C GLU A 83 -15.38 13.79 -3.26
N PRO A 84 -16.20 13.50 -2.24
CA PRO A 84 -15.69 13.22 -0.91
C PRO A 84 -14.82 11.96 -0.89
N PRO A 85 -13.78 11.91 -0.04
CA PRO A 85 -12.99 10.71 0.12
C PRO A 85 -13.80 9.58 0.78
N LEU A 86 -13.39 8.34 0.53
CA LEU A 86 -13.94 7.21 1.26
C LEU A 86 -13.50 7.28 2.73
N ASP A 87 -14.42 7.06 3.66
CA ASP A 87 -14.20 7.11 5.12
C ASP A 87 -13.38 5.92 5.67
N LYS A 88 -12.92 5.06 4.77
CA LYS A 88 -12.19 3.82 5.07
C LYS A 88 -11.03 3.61 4.09
N VAL A 89 -9.95 3.04 4.61
CA VAL A 89 -8.91 2.44 3.77
C VAL A 89 -9.35 1.03 3.39
N ASP A 90 -9.34 0.76 2.09
CA ASP A 90 -9.64 -0.56 1.53
C ASP A 90 -8.34 -1.23 1.07
N GLU A 91 -8.27 -2.55 1.28
CA GLU A 91 -7.15 -3.39 0.89
C GLU A 91 -6.91 -3.28 -0.62
N TYR A 92 -7.97 -3.33 -1.44
CA TYR A 92 -7.84 -3.20 -2.90
C TYR A 92 -7.14 -1.91 -3.31
N ALA A 93 -7.58 -0.78 -2.75
CA ALA A 93 -7.06 0.55 -3.07
C ALA A 93 -5.63 0.72 -2.56
N LEU A 94 -5.31 0.08 -1.43
CA LEU A 94 -3.97 0.10 -0.85
C LEU A 94 -3.00 -0.74 -1.70
N PHE A 95 -3.37 -1.99 -1.99
CA PHE A 95 -2.57 -2.95 -2.72
C PHE A 95 -2.27 -2.50 -4.15
N SER A 96 -3.28 -1.95 -4.84
CA SER A 96 -3.15 -1.31 -6.15
C SER A 96 -2.11 -0.17 -6.15
N ASN A 97 -2.15 0.72 -5.14
CA ASN A 97 -1.17 1.80 -5.03
C ASN A 97 0.25 1.31 -4.69
N ILE A 98 0.36 0.13 -4.08
CA ILE A 98 1.64 -0.47 -3.66
C ILE A 98 2.31 -1.24 -4.80
N ILE A 99 1.54 -1.94 -5.64
CA ILE A 99 2.11 -2.86 -6.64
C ILE A 99 2.21 -2.27 -8.03
N ILE A 100 1.21 -1.52 -8.49
CA ILE A 100 1.13 -1.01 -9.87
C ILE A 100 2.26 -0.02 -10.17
N GLY A 101 2.87 0.56 -9.12
CA GLY A 101 3.91 1.56 -9.22
C GLY A 101 3.41 2.94 -8.81
N SER A 102 4.36 3.79 -8.44
CA SER A 102 4.06 5.18 -8.11
C SER A 102 3.81 6.05 -9.34
N ASP A 103 4.17 5.61 -10.55
CA ASP A 103 4.10 6.43 -11.75
C ASP A 103 2.67 6.84 -12.09
N ARG A 104 2.51 8.07 -12.57
CA ARG A 104 1.20 8.63 -12.88
C ARG A 104 1.20 9.33 -14.21
N TYR A 105 0.06 9.26 -14.89
CA TYR A 105 -0.20 9.98 -16.11
C TYR A 105 -0.68 11.39 -15.76
N LEU A 106 -0.04 12.38 -16.37
CA LEU A 106 -0.40 13.78 -16.35
C LEU A 106 -0.94 14.12 -17.73
N TYR A 107 -2.24 14.45 -17.80
CA TYR A 107 -2.87 15.05 -18.98
C TYR A 107 -2.89 16.56 -18.82
N ILE A 108 -2.63 17.27 -19.92
CA ILE A 108 -2.55 18.72 -20.01
C ILE A 108 -3.35 19.16 -21.22
N GLU A 109 -4.19 20.17 -21.06
CA GLU A 109 -5.04 20.75 -22.10
C GLU A 109 -4.96 22.29 -22.05
N VAL A 110 -4.67 22.91 -23.20
CA VAL A 110 -4.60 24.37 -23.36
C VAL A 110 -5.92 24.90 -23.91
N PHE A 111 -6.60 25.78 -23.18
CA PHE A 111 -7.93 26.30 -23.57
C PHE A 111 -7.90 27.09 -24.90
N ASN A 112 -6.89 27.94 -25.10
CA ASN A 112 -6.90 28.95 -26.17
C ASN A 112 -6.10 28.55 -27.43
N LYS A 113 -5.86 27.26 -27.66
CA LYS A 113 -5.05 26.72 -28.77
C LYS A 113 -3.66 27.38 -28.96
N ALA A 114 -3.09 27.92 -27.88
CA ALA A 114 -1.81 28.60 -27.93
C ALA A 114 -0.65 27.60 -28.18
N LYS A 115 0.32 27.99 -29.02
CA LYS A 115 1.49 27.17 -29.35
C LYS A 115 2.54 27.19 -28.23
N ILE A 116 2.25 26.52 -27.11
CA ILE A 116 3.15 26.43 -25.93
C ILE A 116 3.62 25.00 -25.62
N ILE A 117 3.06 24.00 -26.32
CA ILE A 117 3.32 22.57 -26.06
C ILE A 117 4.81 22.19 -26.12
N LYS A 118 5.62 22.86 -26.95
CA LYS A 118 7.07 22.60 -27.01
C LYS A 118 7.75 22.91 -25.67
N ASP A 119 7.46 24.07 -25.08
CA ASP A 119 7.99 24.49 -23.77
C ASP A 119 7.54 23.51 -22.68
N PHE A 120 6.29 23.04 -22.75
CA PHE A 120 5.75 22.06 -21.80
C PHE A 120 6.49 20.72 -21.87
N ILE A 121 6.78 20.23 -23.08
CA ILE A 121 7.52 18.98 -23.27
C ILE A 121 8.93 19.08 -22.69
N GLU A 122 9.61 20.22 -22.85
CA GLU A 122 10.95 20.44 -22.30
C GLU A 122 10.93 20.41 -20.77
N LEU A 123 9.97 21.11 -20.14
CA LEU A 123 9.83 21.08 -18.69
C LEU A 123 9.50 19.67 -18.19
N LEU A 124 8.57 18.97 -18.84
CA LEU A 124 8.19 17.61 -18.44
C LEU A 124 9.40 16.66 -18.50
N ARG A 125 10.28 16.80 -19.49
CA ARG A 125 11.52 16.02 -19.56
C ARG A 125 12.49 16.39 -18.43
N LYS A 126 12.60 17.67 -18.06
CA LYS A 126 13.40 18.12 -16.89
C LYS A 126 12.88 17.49 -15.59
N GLU A 127 11.56 17.33 -15.46
CA GLU A 127 10.89 16.65 -14.34
C GLU A 127 10.87 15.11 -14.48
N LYS A 128 11.76 14.53 -15.31
CA LYS A 128 11.89 13.08 -15.56
C LYS A 128 10.62 12.43 -16.13
N GLY A 129 9.74 13.20 -16.75
CA GLY A 129 8.53 12.73 -17.40
C GLY A 129 8.81 12.13 -18.79
N LYS A 130 8.16 10.99 -19.09
CA LYS A 130 8.15 10.38 -20.42
C LYS A 130 6.89 10.83 -21.17
N ILE A 131 7.06 11.51 -22.31
CA ILE A 131 5.93 11.88 -23.16
C ILE A 131 5.34 10.63 -23.80
N ILE A 132 4.02 10.46 -23.68
CA ILE A 132 3.26 9.34 -24.23
C ILE A 132 2.58 9.78 -25.51
N GLU A 133 1.83 10.88 -25.43
CA GLU A 133 1.10 11.47 -26.56
C GLU A 133 1.22 13.00 -26.54
N LYS A 134 1.13 13.62 -27.71
CA LYS A 134 1.11 15.07 -27.86
C LYS A 134 0.29 15.49 -29.07
N SER A 135 -0.41 16.61 -28.91
CA SER A 135 -1.09 17.33 -29.97
C SER A 135 -0.66 18.82 -29.92
N PRO A 136 -1.14 19.69 -30.82
CA PRO A 136 -0.85 21.12 -30.73
C PRO A 136 -1.37 21.80 -29.46
N THR A 137 -2.33 21.19 -28.76
CA THR A 137 -3.03 21.77 -27.61
C THR A 137 -3.08 20.88 -26.38
N GLU A 138 -2.65 19.62 -26.51
CA GLU A 138 -2.71 18.64 -25.42
C GLU A 138 -1.42 17.85 -25.31
N VAL A 139 -1.10 17.39 -24.10
CA VAL A 139 0.02 16.48 -23.84
C VAL A 139 -0.39 15.46 -22.79
N ILE A 140 0.01 14.21 -23.02
CA ILE A 140 0.00 13.16 -21.99
C ILE A 140 1.44 12.78 -21.70
N ALA A 141 1.83 12.89 -20.44
CA ALA A 141 3.13 12.46 -19.96
C ALA A 141 3.00 11.50 -18.78
N ARG A 142 3.95 10.59 -18.63
CA ARG A 142 4.06 9.67 -17.50
C ARG A 142 5.20 10.15 -16.59
N LEU A 143 4.88 10.49 -15.35
CA LEU A 143 5.84 10.97 -14.35
C LEU A 143 6.09 9.92 -13.25
N PRO A 144 7.22 9.98 -12.53
CA PRO A 144 7.61 8.97 -11.54
C PRO A 144 6.64 8.81 -10.37
N SER A 145 5.95 9.88 -9.96
CA SER A 145 4.97 9.81 -8.87
C SER A 145 3.77 10.73 -9.11
N LYS A 146 2.69 10.50 -8.36
CA LYS A 146 1.56 11.45 -8.28
C LYS A 146 2.01 12.86 -7.87
N ASN A 147 2.93 12.94 -6.92
CA ASN A 147 3.37 14.22 -6.35
C ASN A 147 4.25 14.97 -7.36
N ASP A 148 5.09 14.25 -8.11
CA ASP A 148 5.86 14.84 -9.21
C ASP A 148 4.94 15.31 -10.34
N ALA A 149 3.91 14.53 -10.69
CA ALA A 149 2.91 14.93 -11.67
C ALA A 149 2.15 16.21 -11.26
N ILE A 150 1.71 16.30 -10.01
CA ILE A 150 1.05 17.51 -9.48
C ILE A 150 2.02 18.70 -9.49
N ARG A 151 3.27 18.51 -9.07
CA ARG A 151 4.29 19.58 -9.06
C ARG A 151 4.57 20.08 -10.48
N ALA A 152 4.81 19.18 -11.42
CA ALA A 152 5.02 19.52 -12.82
C ALA A 152 3.81 20.27 -13.39
N ALA A 153 2.59 19.83 -13.08
CA ALA A 153 1.37 20.52 -13.48
C ALA A 153 1.32 21.96 -12.96
N ILE A 154 1.62 22.20 -11.67
CA ILE A 154 1.62 23.55 -11.09
C ILE A 154 2.67 24.43 -11.79
N LYS A 155 3.87 23.91 -12.08
CA LYS A 155 4.90 24.65 -12.82
C LYS A 155 4.44 25.04 -14.22
N LEU A 156 3.81 24.11 -14.94
CA LEU A 156 3.26 24.35 -16.27
C LEU A 156 2.14 25.39 -16.25
N ILE A 157 1.24 25.32 -15.26
CA ILE A 157 0.16 26.30 -15.07
C ILE A 157 0.75 27.68 -14.83
N GLY A 158 1.77 27.82 -13.97
CA GLY A 158 2.45 29.08 -13.73
C GLY A 158 3.08 29.67 -15.00
N LEU A 159 3.82 28.84 -15.76
CA LEU A 159 4.41 29.24 -17.04
C LEU A 159 3.37 29.69 -18.08
N ALA A 160 2.27 28.94 -18.21
CA ALA A 160 1.17 29.29 -19.10
C ALA A 160 0.51 30.60 -18.67
N SER A 161 0.27 30.74 -17.37
CA SER A 161 -0.41 31.90 -16.82
C SER A 161 0.40 33.19 -16.97
N ALA A 162 1.73 33.13 -16.89
CA ALA A 162 2.61 34.27 -17.19
C ALA A 162 2.46 34.77 -18.64
N LYS A 163 2.09 33.87 -19.56
CA LYS A 163 1.79 34.17 -20.97
C LYS A 163 0.30 34.42 -21.23
N LYS A 164 -0.53 34.57 -20.18
CA LYS A 164 -2.00 34.70 -20.26
C LYS A 164 -2.68 33.53 -20.98
N ILE A 165 -2.11 32.33 -20.87
CA ILE A 165 -2.65 31.10 -21.43
C ILE A 165 -3.28 30.28 -20.31
N GLY A 166 -4.56 29.97 -20.45
CA GLY A 166 -5.26 29.07 -19.54
C GLY A 166 -4.88 27.61 -19.78
N LEU A 167 -4.68 26.87 -18.69
CA LEU A 167 -4.20 25.49 -18.71
C LEU A 167 -4.99 24.62 -17.74
N ARG A 168 -5.56 23.54 -18.24
CA ARG A 168 -6.06 22.45 -17.42
C ARG A 168 -5.04 21.34 -17.34
N ALA A 169 -4.89 20.78 -16.14
CA ALA A 169 -4.13 19.58 -15.91
C ALA A 169 -4.95 18.58 -15.10
N ALA A 170 -4.66 17.30 -15.27
CA ALA A 170 -5.23 16.24 -14.45
C ALA A 170 -4.27 15.08 -14.32
N VAL A 171 -4.23 14.49 -13.12
CA VAL A 171 -3.39 13.34 -12.79
C VAL A 171 -4.26 12.10 -12.64
N GLY A 172 -3.83 11.00 -13.26
CA GLY A 172 -4.53 9.72 -13.26
C GLY A 172 -3.57 8.52 -13.22
N MET A 173 -4.10 7.35 -12.87
CA MET A 173 -3.36 6.09 -12.96
C MET A 173 -3.12 5.66 -14.41
N THR A 174 -4.01 6.06 -15.33
CA THR A 174 -3.90 5.85 -16.77
C THR A 174 -4.12 7.17 -17.51
N GLY A 175 -3.74 7.24 -18.79
CA GLY A 175 -4.01 8.41 -19.64
C GLY A 175 -5.51 8.71 -19.73
N ALA A 176 -6.34 7.68 -19.95
CA ALA A 176 -7.80 7.82 -19.98
C ALA A 176 -8.38 8.37 -18.66
N ALA A 177 -7.92 7.85 -17.52
CA ALA A 177 -8.36 8.32 -16.21
C ALA A 177 -7.91 9.77 -15.91
N ALA A 178 -6.81 10.23 -16.52
CA ALA A 178 -6.39 11.63 -16.43
C ALA A 178 -7.28 12.53 -17.31
N ILE A 179 -7.60 12.10 -18.54
CA ILE A 179 -8.49 12.84 -19.45
C ILE A 179 -9.91 12.97 -18.86
N GLU A 180 -10.50 11.87 -18.39
CA GLU A 180 -11.84 11.88 -17.81
C GLU A 180 -11.94 12.87 -16.63
N ARG A 181 -10.89 12.90 -15.80
CA ARG A 181 -10.79 13.84 -14.68
C ARG A 181 -10.63 15.28 -15.11
N SER A 182 -9.91 15.53 -16.21
CA SER A 182 -9.82 16.85 -16.82
C SER A 182 -11.19 17.35 -17.29
N ILE A 183 -11.94 16.48 -17.96
CA ILE A 183 -13.30 16.77 -18.45
C ILE A 183 -14.23 17.06 -17.26
N ARG A 184 -14.20 16.22 -16.22
CA ARG A 184 -15.02 16.42 -15.02
C ARG A 184 -14.66 17.72 -14.32
N LEU A 185 -13.38 18.02 -14.15
CA LEU A 185 -12.93 19.27 -13.55
C LEU A 185 -13.40 20.48 -14.36
N ASN A 186 -13.30 20.47 -15.70
CA ASN A 186 -13.84 21.54 -16.55
C ASN A 186 -15.35 21.73 -16.36
N LYS A 187 -16.12 20.64 -16.22
CA LYS A 187 -17.56 20.71 -15.97
C LYS A 187 -17.90 21.38 -14.62
N GLU A 188 -17.14 21.08 -13.58
CA GLU A 188 -17.41 21.56 -12.21
C GLU A 188 -16.89 22.98 -11.95
N VAL A 189 -15.74 23.37 -12.49
CA VAL A 189 -15.09 24.66 -12.18
C VAL A 189 -14.91 25.60 -13.38
N GLY A 190 -15.35 25.19 -14.57
CA GLY A 190 -15.18 25.95 -15.82
C GLY A 190 -13.73 26.01 -16.30
N GLU A 191 -13.41 26.95 -17.19
CA GLU A 191 -12.07 27.15 -17.77
C GLU A 191 -11.10 27.90 -16.83
N ILE A 192 -11.08 27.55 -15.54
CA ILE A 192 -10.15 28.10 -14.56
C ILE A 192 -8.90 27.21 -14.49
N PRO A 193 -7.68 27.75 -14.66
CA PRO A 193 -6.46 26.94 -14.60
C PRO A 193 -6.34 26.15 -13.30
N GLY A 194 -5.94 24.88 -13.41
CA GLY A 194 -5.88 24.02 -12.24
C GLY A 194 -5.51 22.58 -12.54
N VAL A 195 -5.15 21.83 -11.49
CA VAL A 195 -4.79 20.42 -11.54
C VAL A 195 -5.77 19.57 -10.74
N GLY A 196 -6.42 18.61 -11.39
CA GLY A 196 -7.28 17.61 -10.75
C GLY A 196 -6.52 16.32 -10.41
N PHE A 197 -6.84 15.66 -9.30
CA PHE A 197 -6.22 14.40 -8.88
C PHE A 197 -7.12 13.61 -7.91
N THR A 198 -6.76 12.35 -7.64
CA THR A 198 -7.46 11.50 -6.66
C THR A 198 -6.61 11.17 -5.43
N LYS A 199 -7.28 10.96 -4.30
CA LYS A 199 -6.67 10.42 -3.08
C LYS A 199 -7.77 9.72 -2.27
N LEU A 200 -7.51 8.47 -1.85
CA LEU A 200 -8.42 7.68 -0.99
C LEU A 200 -9.86 7.60 -1.53
N GLY A 201 -10.02 7.40 -2.84
CA GLY A 201 -11.33 7.31 -3.49
C GLY A 201 -12.04 8.64 -3.74
N GLY A 202 -11.57 9.75 -3.14
CA GLY A 202 -12.08 11.10 -3.41
C GLY A 202 -11.39 11.77 -4.60
N GLU A 203 -12.04 12.80 -5.13
CA GLU A 203 -11.55 13.63 -6.22
C GLU A 203 -11.37 15.08 -5.78
N PHE A 204 -10.20 15.64 -6.08
CA PHE A 204 -9.80 16.95 -5.61
C PHE A 204 -9.14 17.77 -6.72
N ALA A 205 -9.15 19.08 -6.56
CA ALA A 205 -8.44 19.99 -7.45
C ALA A 205 -7.73 21.13 -6.71
N LEU A 206 -6.59 21.54 -7.25
CA LEU A 206 -6.01 22.85 -6.99
C LEU A 206 -6.29 23.76 -8.17
N ILE A 207 -7.05 24.82 -7.96
CA ILE A 207 -7.29 25.84 -8.98
C ILE A 207 -6.54 27.14 -8.66
N PHE A 208 -6.19 27.86 -9.71
CA PHE A 208 -5.39 29.09 -9.66
C PHE A 208 -6.13 30.20 -10.40
N PRO A 209 -7.05 30.92 -9.71
CA PRO A 209 -7.86 31.96 -10.35
C PRO A 209 -7.06 33.17 -10.81
N THR A 210 -5.89 33.41 -10.22
CA THR A 210 -5.02 34.53 -10.56
C THR A 210 -3.64 34.04 -11.01
N PRO A 211 -2.99 34.76 -11.95
CA PRO A 211 -1.64 34.41 -12.39
C PRO A 211 -0.63 34.37 -11.26
N PHE A 212 0.34 33.46 -11.38
CA PHE A 212 1.45 33.33 -10.46
C PHE A 212 2.72 32.92 -11.20
N ASN A 213 3.87 33.26 -10.61
CA ASN A 213 5.15 32.74 -11.08
C ASN A 213 5.49 31.46 -10.32
N PRO A 214 5.83 30.36 -11.02
CA PRO A 214 6.24 29.14 -10.37
C PRO A 214 7.55 29.39 -9.62
N LYS A 215 7.60 29.02 -8.33
CA LYS A 215 8.86 28.98 -7.58
C LYS A 215 9.53 27.64 -7.82
N GLU A 216 10.87 27.63 -7.92
CA GLU A 216 11.65 26.38 -7.88
C GLU A 216 11.86 26.01 -6.41
N GLY A 217 10.93 25.26 -5.83
CA GLY A 217 11.14 24.58 -4.56
C GLY A 217 11.69 23.19 -4.79
N GLU A 218 12.64 22.75 -3.97
CA GLU A 218 13.00 21.34 -3.95
C GLU A 218 11.82 20.50 -3.44
N PRO A 219 11.63 19.27 -3.94
CA PRO A 219 10.76 18.31 -3.26
C PRO A 219 11.12 18.26 -1.77
N SER A 220 10.13 18.12 -0.89
CA SER A 220 10.45 17.62 0.45
C SER A 220 11.12 16.25 0.26
N PRO A 221 12.36 16.03 0.75
CA PRO A 221 12.95 14.70 0.73
C PRO A 221 12.08 13.82 1.61
N HIS A 222 11.18 13.07 0.98
CA HIS A 222 10.54 11.94 1.62
C HIS A 222 11.46 10.76 1.38
N ASP A 223 12.45 10.64 2.25
CA ASP A 223 13.24 9.43 2.33
C ASP A 223 12.31 8.27 2.66
N ASN A 224 12.43 7.17 1.93
CA ASN A 224 11.63 5.98 2.16
C ASN A 224 12.51 5.00 2.92
N TYR A 225 12.65 5.24 4.21
CA TYR A 225 13.47 4.40 5.09
C TYR A 225 12.76 3.09 5.34
N LEU A 226 13.47 1.99 5.12
CA LEU A 226 13.08 0.63 5.45
C LEU A 226 14.00 0.14 6.57
N PHE A 227 13.41 -0.33 7.66
CA PHE A 227 14.08 -1.07 8.72
C PHE A 227 13.54 -2.50 8.73
N ILE A 228 14.43 -3.49 8.69
CA ILE A 228 14.14 -4.92 8.79
C ILE A 228 14.90 -5.47 9.98
N ASP A 229 14.28 -6.37 10.73
CA ASP A 229 14.92 -7.09 11.82
C ASP A 229 14.37 -8.52 11.93
N VAL A 230 15.24 -9.51 12.13
CA VAL A 230 14.88 -10.93 12.22
C VAL A 230 14.40 -11.25 13.63
N ILE A 231 13.16 -11.71 13.73
CA ILE A 231 12.52 -12.07 14.99
C ILE A 231 13.16 -13.35 15.53
N ASN A 232 13.52 -13.34 16.82
CA ASN A 232 14.14 -14.47 17.52
C ASN A 232 15.40 -15.00 16.81
N SER A 233 16.22 -14.09 16.27
CA SER A 233 17.47 -14.40 15.56
C SER A 233 18.38 -15.34 16.35
N THR A 234 18.47 -15.20 17.68
CA THR A 234 19.25 -16.08 18.56
C THR A 234 18.81 -17.54 18.47
N SER A 235 17.51 -17.81 18.63
CA SER A 235 16.97 -19.18 18.53
C SER A 235 17.10 -19.73 17.10
N PHE A 236 16.93 -18.87 16.09
CA PHE A 236 17.15 -19.27 14.70
C PHE A 236 18.61 -19.68 14.45
N ILE A 237 19.58 -18.95 15.00
CA ILE A 237 21.02 -19.28 14.91
C ILE A 237 21.32 -20.60 15.62
N GLU A 238 20.69 -20.88 16.76
CA GLU A 238 20.85 -22.15 17.47
C GLU A 238 20.34 -23.35 16.64
N GLU A 239 19.23 -23.18 15.91
CA GLU A 239 18.59 -24.24 15.15
C GLU A 239 19.21 -24.46 13.76
N TYR A 240 19.53 -23.37 13.03
CA TYR A 240 19.94 -23.40 11.62
C TYR A 240 21.40 -22.93 11.40
N GLY A 241 22.05 -22.44 12.44
CA GLY A 241 23.42 -21.90 12.37
C GLY A 241 23.48 -20.45 11.88
N LYS A 242 24.56 -19.74 12.28
CA LYS A 242 24.79 -18.34 11.88
C LYS A 242 24.91 -18.15 10.37
N GLY A 243 25.43 -19.15 9.65
CA GLY A 243 25.57 -19.12 8.19
C GLY A 243 24.24 -18.91 7.47
N ALA A 244 23.18 -19.60 7.92
CA ALA A 244 21.84 -19.48 7.33
C ALA A 244 21.28 -18.04 7.49
N LEU A 245 21.47 -17.43 8.66
CA LEU A 245 21.04 -16.04 8.89
C LEU A 245 21.79 -15.06 7.97
N VAL A 246 23.11 -15.25 7.86
CA VAL A 246 23.97 -14.42 6.99
C VAL A 246 23.51 -14.51 5.53
N GLU A 247 23.19 -15.71 5.04
CA GLU A 247 22.70 -15.93 3.69
C GLU A 247 21.39 -15.18 3.44
N ILE A 248 20.37 -15.38 4.29
CA ILE A 248 19.06 -14.70 4.19
C ILE A 248 19.23 -13.18 4.17
N MET A 249 20.02 -12.63 5.10
CA MET A 249 20.20 -11.17 5.21
C MET A 249 21.01 -10.60 4.05
N ASN A 250 22.00 -11.34 3.54
CA ASN A 250 22.77 -10.92 2.37
C ASN A 250 21.95 -10.97 1.08
N ASP A 251 21.04 -11.94 0.95
CA ASP A 251 20.11 -12.03 -0.17
C ASP A 251 19.12 -10.87 -0.16
N ILE A 252 18.53 -10.56 1.01
CA ILE A 252 17.67 -9.39 1.19
C ILE A 252 18.42 -8.10 0.84
N LYS A 253 19.65 -7.94 1.36
CA LYS A 253 20.51 -6.79 1.06
C LYS A 253 20.78 -6.67 -0.44
N SER A 254 21.20 -7.75 -1.09
CA SER A 254 21.51 -7.81 -2.52
C SER A 254 20.29 -7.47 -3.37
N TYR A 255 19.11 -7.97 -3.00
CA TYR A 255 17.85 -7.62 -3.66
C TYR A 255 17.52 -6.13 -3.54
N ILE A 256 17.66 -5.56 -2.34
CA ILE A 256 17.44 -4.12 -2.10
C ILE A 256 18.39 -3.26 -2.96
N GLU A 257 19.67 -3.60 -3.01
CA GLU A 257 20.68 -2.82 -3.76
C GLU A 257 20.50 -2.94 -5.28
N LYS A 258 20.32 -4.16 -5.78
CA LYS A 258 20.36 -4.44 -7.23
C LYS A 258 19.01 -4.24 -7.90
N GLU A 259 17.96 -4.83 -7.34
CA GLU A 259 16.63 -4.85 -7.96
C GLU A 259 15.81 -3.61 -7.57
N CYS A 260 15.87 -3.23 -6.29
CA CYS A 260 15.13 -2.07 -5.80
C CYS A 260 15.88 -0.74 -5.98
N LYS A 261 17.18 -0.78 -6.33
CA LYS A 261 18.07 0.39 -6.42
C LYS A 261 18.08 1.20 -5.11
N GLY A 262 17.93 0.50 -3.99
CA GLY A 262 18.01 1.06 -2.65
C GLY A 262 19.45 1.29 -2.22
N LYS A 263 19.64 2.20 -1.28
CA LYS A 263 20.92 2.44 -0.62
C LYS A 263 20.88 1.84 0.77
N ILE A 264 21.74 0.87 1.04
CA ILE A 264 21.94 0.34 2.40
C ILE A 264 22.64 1.42 3.23
N GLU A 265 22.02 1.82 4.34
CA GLU A 265 22.55 2.84 5.24
C GLU A 265 23.09 2.27 6.55
N GLY A 266 22.76 1.01 6.84
CA GLY A 266 23.28 0.27 7.98
C GLY A 266 22.96 -1.21 7.85
N TYR A 267 23.99 -2.03 7.87
CA TYR A 267 23.92 -3.47 7.97
C TYR A 267 25.31 -3.94 8.40
N LYS A 268 25.37 -4.68 9.50
CA LYS A 268 26.60 -5.36 9.91
C LYS A 268 26.54 -6.77 9.35
N GLU A 269 27.58 -7.21 8.66
CA GLU A 269 27.62 -8.57 8.10
C GLU A 269 27.43 -9.61 9.22
N GLY A 270 26.38 -10.44 9.08
CA GLY A 270 25.96 -11.40 10.09
C GLY A 270 25.24 -10.81 11.31
N GLY A 271 24.75 -9.57 11.21
CA GLY A 271 23.69 -9.03 12.06
C GLY A 271 22.31 -9.48 11.59
N ASP A 272 21.31 -9.26 12.44
CA ASP A 272 19.89 -9.56 12.23
C ASP A 272 19.07 -8.35 11.77
N ASP A 273 19.64 -7.14 11.82
CA ASP A 273 19.00 -5.91 11.42
C ASP A 273 19.59 -5.27 10.15
N LEU A 274 18.74 -4.60 9.39
CA LEU A 274 19.12 -3.88 8.17
C LEU A 274 18.31 -2.60 8.04
N ILE A 275 18.99 -1.52 7.65
CA ILE A 275 18.37 -0.24 7.31
C ILE A 275 18.78 0.22 5.91
N ALA A 276 17.78 0.60 5.12
CA ALA A 276 17.95 1.07 3.75
C ALA A 276 17.09 2.30 3.45
N ASN A 277 17.54 3.12 2.51
CA ASN A 277 16.77 4.20 1.91
C ASN A 277 16.36 3.79 0.48
N LEU A 278 15.07 3.87 0.17
CA LEU A 278 14.52 3.47 -1.12
C LEU A 278 14.06 4.68 -1.96
N PRO A 279 14.11 4.56 -3.31
CA PRO A 279 13.74 5.67 -4.20
C PRO A 279 12.29 6.13 -4.09
N SER A 280 11.39 5.23 -3.67
CA SER A 280 9.97 5.52 -3.52
C SER A 280 9.30 4.60 -2.52
N LYS A 281 8.14 5.02 -2.01
CA LYS A 281 7.34 4.26 -1.05
C LYS A 281 6.83 2.91 -1.58
N ASP A 282 6.44 2.86 -2.86
CA ASP A 282 6.02 1.60 -3.49
C ASP A 282 7.18 0.61 -3.63
N ILE A 283 8.39 1.11 -3.92
CA ILE A 283 9.60 0.28 -3.92
C ILE A 283 9.91 -0.22 -2.50
N ALA A 284 9.84 0.65 -1.49
CA ALA A 284 10.04 0.25 -0.10
C ALA A 284 9.07 -0.86 0.33
N LEU A 285 7.79 -0.72 -0.01
CA LEU A 285 6.78 -1.73 0.32
C LEU A 285 7.03 -3.05 -0.40
N ARG A 286 7.31 -3.03 -1.70
CA ARG A 286 7.66 -4.24 -2.46
C ARG A 286 8.92 -4.92 -1.89
N ALA A 287 9.99 -4.14 -1.68
CA ALA A 287 11.23 -4.64 -1.08
C ALA A 287 10.98 -5.35 0.25
N THR A 288 10.09 -4.80 1.07
CA THR A 288 9.76 -5.37 2.38
C THR A 288 8.91 -6.63 2.28
N ILE A 289 7.92 -6.66 1.38
CA ILE A 289 7.07 -7.83 1.16
C ILE A 289 7.90 -8.99 0.60
N ASP A 290 8.77 -8.72 -0.36
CA ASP A 290 9.63 -9.73 -0.97
C ASP A 290 10.66 -10.25 0.04
N ALA A 291 11.26 -9.36 0.84
CA ALA A 291 12.13 -9.77 1.95
C ALA A 291 11.39 -10.63 2.98
N ALA A 292 10.15 -10.29 3.30
CA ALA A 292 9.31 -11.06 4.20
C ALA A 292 9.03 -12.47 3.67
N TRP A 293 8.69 -12.61 2.38
CA TRP A 293 8.45 -13.92 1.76
C TRP A 293 9.72 -14.74 1.63
N HIS A 294 10.83 -14.11 1.26
CA HIS A 294 12.14 -14.78 1.21
C HIS A 294 12.57 -15.29 2.59
N ALA A 295 12.46 -14.47 3.64
CA ALA A 295 12.74 -14.90 5.00
C ALA A 295 11.84 -16.07 5.42
N LEU A 296 10.53 -15.97 5.17
CA LEU A 296 9.56 -17.02 5.49
C LEU A 296 9.82 -18.33 4.75
N ALA A 297 10.25 -18.27 3.49
CA ALA A 297 10.60 -19.44 2.70
C ALA A 297 11.83 -20.18 3.27
N ASN A 298 12.70 -19.45 3.97
CA ASN A 298 13.91 -19.96 4.61
C ASN A 298 13.75 -20.15 6.14
N GLY A 299 12.51 -20.22 6.63
CA GLY A 299 12.21 -20.50 8.04
C GLY A 299 12.39 -19.32 9.01
N ALA A 300 12.85 -18.16 8.53
CA ALA A 300 12.99 -16.95 9.32
C ALA A 300 11.70 -16.11 9.31
N LYS A 301 11.56 -15.24 10.31
CA LYS A 301 10.48 -14.25 10.39
C LYS A 301 11.10 -12.89 10.60
N ILE A 302 10.51 -11.87 10.01
CA ILE A 302 11.02 -10.51 10.13
C ILE A 302 9.95 -9.57 10.69
N ARG A 303 10.37 -8.58 11.45
CA ARG A 303 9.61 -7.36 11.67
C ARG A 303 10.17 -6.29 10.77
N ALA A 304 9.30 -5.49 10.17
CA ALA A 304 9.74 -4.42 9.32
C ALA A 304 8.89 -3.16 9.48
N GLY A 305 9.54 -2.01 9.33
CA GLY A 305 8.92 -0.71 9.41
C GLY A 305 9.41 0.18 8.27
N ILE A 306 8.48 0.84 7.60
CA ILE A 306 8.80 1.85 6.57
C ILE A 306 8.50 3.20 7.18
N GLY A 307 9.40 4.18 7.11
CA GLY A 307 9.23 5.52 7.69
C GLY A 307 9.90 6.62 6.88
N LYS A 308 9.71 7.88 7.27
CA LYS A 308 10.35 9.03 6.61
C LYS A 308 11.75 9.31 7.13
N THR A 309 12.08 8.75 8.29
CA THR A 309 13.40 8.82 8.90
C THR A 309 13.84 7.43 9.34
N ARG A 310 15.14 7.25 9.55
CA ARG A 310 15.69 6.00 10.10
C ARG A 310 15.02 5.59 11.40
N ARG A 311 14.87 6.55 12.31
CA ARG A 311 14.26 6.35 13.63
C ARG A 311 12.79 5.97 13.51
N GLU A 312 12.03 6.67 12.67
CA GLU A 312 10.62 6.38 12.46
C GLU A 312 10.41 4.98 11.86
N ALA A 313 11.26 4.56 10.93
CA ALA A 313 11.22 3.20 10.38
C ALA A 313 11.47 2.13 11.46
N ALA A 314 12.46 2.35 12.33
CA ALA A 314 12.77 1.45 13.44
C ALA A 314 11.65 1.42 14.51
N GLU A 315 11.12 2.59 14.91
CA GLU A 315 9.99 2.68 15.84
C GLU A 315 8.76 1.94 15.29
N ARG A 316 8.48 2.06 13.98
CA ARG A 316 7.42 1.31 13.33
C ARG A 316 7.68 -0.19 13.33
N ALA A 317 8.92 -0.64 13.10
CA ALA A 317 9.24 -2.07 13.16
C ALA A 317 9.05 -2.63 14.58
N GLN A 318 9.37 -1.87 15.63
CA GLN A 318 9.20 -2.29 17.03
C GLN A 318 7.72 -2.47 17.42
N LEU A 319 6.80 -1.70 16.82
CA LEU A 319 5.36 -1.91 17.03
C LEU A 319 4.86 -3.30 16.63
N ALA A 320 5.62 -4.04 15.80
CA ALA A 320 5.30 -5.41 15.41
C ALA A 320 5.30 -6.38 16.60
N ASP A 321 6.06 -6.11 17.67
CA ASP A 321 6.23 -7.02 18.80
C ASP A 321 4.94 -7.26 19.59
N ASP A 322 4.05 -6.27 19.57
CA ASP A 322 2.74 -6.29 20.20
C ASP A 322 1.66 -6.88 19.30
N ILE A 323 1.94 -7.03 18.00
CA ILE A 323 1.01 -7.52 16.98
C ILE A 323 1.30 -8.99 16.70
N LYS A 324 0.80 -9.85 17.58
CA LYS A 324 0.92 -11.30 17.46
C LYS A 324 -0.38 -11.98 17.85
N LEU A 325 -0.57 -13.17 17.29
CA LEU A 325 -1.56 -14.11 17.79
C LEU A 325 -0.90 -14.91 18.93
N TRP A 326 -0.75 -16.22 18.75
CA TRP A 326 -0.15 -17.13 19.73
C TRP A 326 1.37 -17.15 19.64
N ASN A 327 1.90 -16.96 18.43
CA ASN A 327 3.33 -17.00 18.11
C ASN A 327 3.73 -15.72 17.37
N PRO A 328 5.01 -15.31 17.43
CA PRO A 328 5.53 -14.24 16.59
C PRO A 328 5.31 -14.56 15.10
N ALA A 329 4.94 -13.52 14.36
CA ALA A 329 4.64 -13.56 12.94
C ALA A 329 5.35 -12.41 12.23
N THR A 330 5.49 -12.52 10.91
CA THR A 330 6.07 -11.44 10.13
C THR A 330 5.07 -10.30 10.02
N VAL A 331 5.47 -9.10 10.44
CA VAL A 331 4.62 -7.90 10.39
C VAL A 331 5.39 -6.75 9.75
N ILE A 332 4.75 -6.10 8.78
CA ILE A 332 5.29 -4.97 8.03
C ILE A 332 4.44 -3.75 8.32
N ILE A 333 5.01 -2.70 8.91
CA ILE A 333 4.28 -1.51 9.35
C ILE A 333 4.61 -0.30 8.48
N PHE A 334 3.58 0.40 8.02
CA PHE A 334 3.71 1.54 7.10
C PHE A 334 2.56 2.54 7.29
N ASP A 335 2.77 3.78 6.86
CA ASP A 335 1.76 4.82 6.90
C ASP A 335 0.85 4.79 5.66
N VAL A 336 -0.39 5.23 5.81
CA VAL A 336 -1.29 5.54 4.70
C VAL A 336 -2.00 6.84 5.04
N ALA A 337 -1.74 7.87 4.24
CA ALA A 337 -2.05 9.26 4.61
C ALA A 337 -1.41 9.65 5.95
N ASP A 338 -2.20 9.77 7.00
CA ASP A 338 -1.79 10.09 8.38
C ASP A 338 -2.06 8.93 9.37
N GLY A 339 -2.67 7.83 8.89
CA GLY A 339 -2.86 6.60 9.65
C GLY A 339 -1.67 5.64 9.55
N LEU A 340 -1.68 4.63 10.43
CA LEU A 340 -0.68 3.57 10.50
C LEU A 340 -1.35 2.21 10.29
N TYR A 341 -0.81 1.45 9.36
CA TYR A 341 -1.35 0.16 8.93
C TYR A 341 -0.24 -0.88 8.92
N GLY A 342 -0.62 -2.15 8.89
CA GLY A 342 0.35 -3.23 8.79
C GLY A 342 -0.11 -4.36 7.88
N TYR A 343 0.85 -5.03 7.26
CA TYR A 343 0.66 -6.35 6.70
C TYR A 343 1.14 -7.39 7.71
N PHE A 344 0.19 -8.16 8.23
CA PHE A 344 0.45 -9.29 9.08
C PHE A 344 0.45 -10.55 8.22
N ILE A 345 1.56 -11.29 8.19
CA ILE A 345 1.66 -12.55 7.47
C ILE A 345 1.52 -13.70 8.47
N PRO A 346 0.38 -14.42 8.50
CA PRO A 346 0.16 -15.50 9.46
C PRO A 346 1.21 -16.62 9.32
N ASN A 347 1.42 -17.37 10.40
CA ASN A 347 2.22 -18.59 10.38
C ASN A 347 1.50 -19.73 9.63
N PRO A 348 2.19 -20.81 9.22
CA PRO A 348 1.59 -21.91 8.46
C PRO A 348 0.35 -22.53 9.10
N PHE A 349 0.36 -22.73 10.42
CA PHE A 349 -0.81 -23.23 11.16
C PHE A 349 -2.02 -22.30 11.03
N THR A 350 -1.82 -21.00 11.26
CA THR A 350 -2.89 -20.00 11.15
C THR A 350 -3.41 -19.90 9.72
N ARG A 351 -2.51 -19.98 8.71
CA ARG A 351 -2.91 -20.03 7.30
C ARG A 351 -3.80 -21.23 7.02
N ALA A 352 -3.42 -22.42 7.49
CA ALA A 352 -4.21 -23.63 7.31
C ALA A 352 -5.60 -23.52 7.94
N VAL A 353 -5.70 -22.96 9.16
CA VAL A 353 -6.99 -22.70 9.81
C VAL A 353 -7.84 -21.71 8.99
N ILE A 354 -7.23 -20.62 8.52
CA ILE A 354 -7.91 -19.62 7.67
C ILE A 354 -8.40 -20.29 6.37
N ASP A 355 -7.54 -21.03 5.68
CA ASP A 355 -7.87 -21.74 4.44
C ASP A 355 -9.01 -22.73 4.62
N TYR A 356 -8.96 -23.52 5.69
CA TYR A 356 -10.01 -24.47 6.04
C TYR A 356 -11.36 -23.76 6.22
N LEU A 357 -11.39 -22.62 6.92
CA LEU A 357 -12.60 -21.81 7.12
C LEU A 357 -13.12 -21.18 5.80
N PHE A 358 -12.24 -20.88 4.85
CA PHE A 358 -12.63 -20.27 3.57
C PHE A 358 -13.10 -21.29 2.54
N ASN A 359 -12.40 -22.41 2.39
CA ASN A 359 -12.53 -23.31 1.24
C ASN A 359 -13.27 -24.60 1.58
N GLU A 360 -13.22 -25.07 2.82
CA GLU A 360 -13.75 -26.37 3.24
C GLU A 360 -15.07 -26.23 4.03
N LYS A 361 -15.91 -25.26 3.64
CA LYS A 361 -17.18 -24.94 4.32
C LYS A 361 -18.11 -26.13 4.40
N SER A 362 -18.14 -26.97 3.38
CA SER A 362 -18.93 -28.20 3.34
C SER A 362 -18.47 -29.18 4.41
N LYS A 363 -17.16 -29.39 4.59
CA LYS A 363 -16.60 -30.24 5.64
C LYS A 363 -16.91 -29.70 7.03
N LEU A 364 -16.81 -28.39 7.25
CA LEU A 364 -17.19 -27.74 8.51
C LEU A 364 -18.66 -27.95 8.86
N ILE A 365 -19.56 -27.79 7.88
CA ILE A 365 -20.99 -28.03 8.08
C ILE A 365 -21.26 -29.51 8.41
N ILE A 366 -20.60 -30.44 7.71
CA ILE A 366 -20.72 -31.88 7.97
C ILE A 366 -20.22 -32.23 9.37
N ILE A 367 -19.04 -31.72 9.76
CA ILE A 367 -18.47 -31.90 11.10
C ILE A 367 -19.42 -31.33 12.15
N PHE A 368 -19.95 -30.13 11.94
CA PHE A 368 -20.90 -29.51 12.85
C PHE A 368 -22.17 -30.35 12.99
N ILE A 369 -22.78 -30.79 11.88
CA ILE A 369 -23.97 -31.65 11.90
C ILE A 369 -23.67 -32.96 12.61
N PHE A 370 -22.51 -33.57 12.36
CA PHE A 370 -22.09 -34.81 12.98
C PHE A 370 -21.94 -34.66 14.51
N VAL A 371 -21.17 -33.67 14.97
CA VAL A 371 -20.98 -33.39 16.40
C VAL A 371 -22.30 -33.00 17.04
N PHE A 372 -23.12 -32.18 16.37
CA PHE A 372 -24.43 -31.78 16.85
C PHE A 372 -25.37 -32.98 17.01
N MET A 373 -25.49 -33.85 16.01
CA MET A 373 -26.31 -35.05 16.10
C MET A 373 -25.81 -36.00 17.20
N ALA A 374 -24.50 -36.24 17.28
CA ALA A 374 -23.93 -37.11 18.31
C ALA A 374 -24.17 -36.54 19.72
N THR A 375 -24.04 -35.22 19.89
CA THR A 375 -24.29 -34.54 21.16
C THR A 375 -25.79 -34.52 21.49
N PHE A 376 -26.66 -34.27 20.51
CA PHE A 376 -28.11 -34.24 20.69
C PHE A 376 -28.68 -35.63 21.01
N LEU A 377 -28.25 -36.66 20.30
CA LEU A 377 -28.61 -38.05 20.60
C LEU A 377 -28.06 -38.47 21.96
N GLY A 378 -26.79 -38.16 22.24
CA GLY A 378 -26.18 -38.43 23.54
C GLY A 378 -26.91 -37.75 24.69
N TRP A 379 -27.32 -36.49 24.52
CA TRP A 379 -28.09 -35.77 25.54
C TRP A 379 -29.46 -36.40 25.79
N ASN A 380 -30.21 -36.73 24.73
CA ASN A 380 -31.54 -37.33 24.86
C ASN A 380 -31.52 -38.78 25.38
N LEU A 381 -30.41 -39.49 25.15
CA LEU A 381 -30.22 -40.88 25.61
C LEU A 381 -29.48 -40.98 26.96
N GLY A 382 -29.08 -39.85 27.57
CA GLY A 382 -28.36 -39.82 28.86
C GLY A 382 -26.86 -40.08 28.80
N TYR A 383 -26.27 -40.15 27.59
CA TYR A 383 -24.84 -40.37 27.33
C TYR A 383 -24.18 -39.12 26.76
N TRP A 384 -24.00 -38.10 27.60
CA TRP A 384 -23.36 -36.84 27.22
C TRP A 384 -21.92 -37.01 26.67
N GLN A 385 -21.26 -38.12 27.02
CA GLN A 385 -19.92 -38.48 26.55
C GLN A 385 -19.85 -38.68 25.03
N LEU A 386 -20.96 -39.01 24.37
CA LEU A 386 -21.01 -39.19 22.91
C LEU A 386 -20.64 -37.91 22.16
N GLY A 387 -20.99 -36.74 22.70
CA GLY A 387 -20.57 -35.46 22.13
C GLY A 387 -19.05 -35.25 22.19
N LEU A 388 -18.44 -35.57 23.34
CA LEU A 388 -16.98 -35.50 23.49
C LEU A 388 -16.26 -36.48 22.58
N LEU A 389 -16.78 -37.70 22.44
CA LEU A 389 -16.20 -38.73 21.60
C LEU A 389 -16.28 -38.35 20.10
N ALA A 390 -17.39 -37.73 19.69
CA ALA A 390 -17.52 -37.16 18.35
C ALA A 390 -16.53 -36.02 18.09
N ILE A 391 -16.31 -35.12 19.06
CA ILE A 391 -15.27 -34.08 18.95
C ILE A 391 -13.88 -34.70 18.79
N LEU A 392 -13.57 -35.74 19.57
CA LEU A 392 -12.27 -36.42 19.54
C LEU A 392 -12.04 -37.16 18.22
N LEU A 393 -13.07 -37.81 17.67
CA LEU A 393 -13.04 -38.43 16.34
C LEU A 393 -12.83 -37.41 15.22
N VAL A 394 -13.45 -36.23 15.33
CA VAL A 394 -13.24 -35.12 14.38
C VAL A 394 -11.81 -34.60 14.45
N ILE A 395 -11.25 -34.44 15.65
CA ILE A 395 -9.86 -34.03 15.84
C ILE A 395 -8.91 -35.07 15.24
N LEU A 396 -9.16 -36.37 15.47
CA LEU A 396 -8.36 -37.46 14.89
C LEU A 396 -8.45 -37.47 13.37
N TYR A 397 -9.66 -37.38 12.81
CA TYR A 397 -9.87 -37.30 11.36
C TYR A 397 -9.06 -36.14 10.77
N GLY A 398 -9.20 -34.95 11.33
CA GLY A 398 -8.45 -33.75 10.88
C GLY A 398 -6.94 -33.80 11.12
N ALA A 399 -6.44 -34.69 11.98
CA ALA A 399 -5.00 -34.92 12.17
C ALA A 399 -4.43 -35.96 11.18
N THR A 400 -5.28 -36.79 10.57
CA THR A 400 -4.88 -37.89 9.66
C THR A 400 -5.12 -37.62 8.18
N THR A 401 -5.86 -36.55 7.87
CA THR A 401 -6.06 -36.01 6.51
C THR A 401 -5.33 -34.71 6.35
#